data_AF-A0A8S2TY59-F1
#
_entry.id   AF-A0A8S2TY59-F1
#
_cell.length_a   1.000
_cell.length_b   1.000
_cell.length_c   1.000
_cell.angle_alpha   90.00
_cell.angle_beta   90.00
_cell.angle_gamma   90.00
#
_symmetry.space_group_name_H-M   'P 1'
#
loop_
_entity.id
_entity.type
_entity.pdbx_description
1 polymer ?
#
loop_
_entity_poly.entity_id
_entity_poly.type
_entity_poly.pdbx_seq_one_letter_code
_entity_poly.pdbx_strand_id
1 'polypeptide(L)' 'IQGHLFSKLTRLETLILSYNKIQCLDSNAFNGLKNLRMLSLHGNEISTISEGTFKDLAILSHM' A
#
# COMPACT_ATOMS: atom_id res chain seq x y z
N ILE A 1 1.98 -7.46 4.33
CA ILE A 1 2.80 -7.11 3.14
C ILE A 1 4.18 -6.76 3.65
N GLN A 2 5.20 -7.50 3.23
CA GLN A 2 6.59 -7.19 3.56
C GLN A 2 7.04 -5.88 2.91
N GLY A 3 7.93 -5.16 3.59
CA GLY A 3 8.52 -3.94 3.07
C GLY A 3 9.19 -4.09 1.70
N HIS A 4 9.15 -3.01 0.91
CA HIS A 4 9.85 -2.84 -0.38
C HIS A 4 9.36 -3.68 -1.56
N LEU A 5 8.31 -4.50 -1.40
CA LEU A 5 7.77 -5.34 -2.48
C LEU A 5 7.45 -4.56 -3.76
N PHE A 6 6.92 -3.33 -3.60
CA PHE A 6 6.52 -2.48 -4.72
C PHE A 6 7.50 -1.32 -4.99
N SER A 7 8.66 -1.29 -4.35
CA SER A 7 9.58 -0.13 -4.38
C SER A 7 10.09 0.26 -5.77
N LYS A 8 10.14 -0.69 -6.70
CA LYS A 8 10.55 -0.44 -8.10
C LYS A 8 9.41 0.03 -9.00
N LEU A 9 8.16 -0.05 -8.55
CA LEU A 9 6.97 0.31 -9.33
C LEU A 9 6.68 1.82 -9.21
N THR A 10 7.68 2.64 -9.49
CA THR A 10 7.64 4.10 -9.25
C THR A 10 6.59 4.83 -10.09
N ARG A 11 6.09 4.20 -11.16
CA ARG A 11 5.05 4.74 -12.07
C ARG A 11 3.67 4.12 -11.83
N LEU A 12 3.50 3.27 -10.82
CA LEU A 12 2.22 2.61 -10.57
C LEU A 12 1.19 3.62 -10.07
N GLU A 13 0.05 3.69 -10.76
CA GLU A 13 -1.05 4.61 -10.41
C GLU A 13 -2.18 3.91 -9.66
N THR A 14 -2.36 2.61 -9.85
CA THR A 14 -3.44 1.83 -9.24
C THR A 14 -2.91 0.52 -8.70
N LEU A 15 -3.24 0.21 -7.45
CA LEU A 15 -2.88 -1.03 -6.77
C LEU A 15 -4.13 -1.62 -6.10
N ILE A 16 -4.63 -2.73 -6.63
CA ILE A 16 -5.79 -3.43 -6.09
C ILE A 16 -5.32 -4.70 -5.39
N LEU A 17 -5.53 -4.74 -4.07
CA LEU A 17 -5.18 -5.86 -3.20
C LEU A 17 -6.41 -6.36 -2.42
N SER A 18 -7.60 -5.99 -2.87
CA SER A 18 -8.87 -6.35 -2.23
C SER A 18 -9.10 -7.85 -2.20
N TYR A 19 -9.85 -8.32 -1.20
CA TYR A 19 -10.21 -9.73 -1.01
C TYR A 19 -9.01 -10.68 -0.96
N ASN A 20 -7.94 -10.24 -0.29
CA ASN A 20 -6.80 -11.09 0.05
C ASN A 20 -6.78 -11.39 1.56
N LYS A 21 -5.74 -12.06 2.04
CA LYS A 21 -5.55 -12.41 3.46
C LYS A 21 -4.46 -11.56 4.12
N ILE A 22 -4.40 -10.28 3.77
CA ILE A 22 -3.38 -9.39 4.32
C ILE A 22 -3.75 -9.07 5.77
N GLN A 23 -2.86 -9.41 6.71
CA GLN A 23 -3.08 -9.19 8.15
C GLN A 23 -2.30 -7.98 8.69
N CYS A 24 -1.08 -7.78 8.19
CA CYS A 24 -0.19 -6.71 8.65
C CYS A 24 0.33 -5.88 7.47
N LEU A 25 0.45 -4.57 7.68
CA LEU A 25 1.12 -3.66 6.77
C LEU A 25 2.33 -3.03 7.48
N ASP A 26 3.52 -3.34 6.98
CA ASP A 26 4.76 -2.77 7.50
C ASP A 26 4.92 -1.32 7.05
N SER A 27 5.75 -0.55 7.77
CA SER A 27 6.02 0.87 7.48
C SER A 27 6.62 1.14 6.09
N ASN A 28 7.11 0.09 5.43
CA ASN A 28 7.70 0.14 4.09
C ASN A 28 6.87 -0.64 3.04
N ALA A 29 5.64 -1.06 3.36
CA ALA A 29 4.81 -1.88 2.47
C ALA A 29 4.54 -1.20 1.12
N PHE A 30 4.35 0.12 1.11
CA PHE A 30 4.07 0.92 -0.08
C PHE A 30 5.18 1.92 -0.42
N ASN A 31 6.41 1.65 0.07
CA ASN A 31 7.55 2.53 -0.17
C ASN A 31 7.80 2.70 -1.69
N GLY A 32 8.10 3.92 -2.13
CA GLY A 32 8.40 4.22 -3.54
C GLY A 32 7.18 4.39 -4.47
N LEU A 33 5.96 4.14 -4.00
CA LEU A 33 4.71 4.30 -4.77
C LEU A 33 4.24 5.76 -4.85
N LYS A 34 5.14 6.66 -5.25
CA LYS A 34 4.92 8.12 -5.27
C LYS A 34 3.87 8.60 -6.27
N ASN A 35 3.56 7.78 -7.27
CA ASN A 35 2.56 8.09 -8.29
C ASN A 35 1.22 7.36 -8.07
N LEU A 36 1.04 6.68 -6.93
CA LEU A 36 -0.16 5.92 -6.66
C LEU A 36 -1.35 6.84 -6.37
N ARG A 37 -2.43 6.66 -7.12
CA ARG A 37 -3.68 7.44 -7.03
C ARG A 37 -4.83 6.64 -6.45
N MET A 38 -4.81 5.33 -6.64
CA MET A 38 -5.81 4.40 -6.14
C MET A 38 -5.13 3.20 -5.47
N LEU A 39 -5.50 2.96 -4.22
CA LEU A 39 -5.15 1.78 -3.46
C LEU A 39 -6.45 1.11 -3.04
N SER A 40 -6.56 -0.22 -3.12
CA SER A 40 -7.69 -0.90 -2.51
C SER A 40 -7.24 -2.07 -1.65
N LEU A 41 -7.64 -2.04 -0.39
CA LEU A 41 -7.30 -3.03 0.63
C LEU A 41 -8.55 -3.67 1.26
N HIS A 42 -9.75 -3.35 0.77
CA HIS A 42 -11.00 -3.85 1.36
C HIS A 42 -11.12 -5.38 1.25
N GLY A 43 -11.85 -6.00 2.18
CA GLY A 43 -11.99 -7.45 2.21
C GLY A 43 -10.71 -8.20 2.60
N ASN A 44 -9.75 -7.53 3.25
CA ASN A 44 -8.61 -8.16 3.92
C ASN A 44 -8.85 -8.30 5.43
N GLU A 45 -7.92 -8.95 6.11
CA GLU A 45 -7.94 -9.22 7.56
C GLU A 45 -6.96 -8.30 8.31
N ILE A 46 -6.84 -7.05 7.88
CA ILE A 46 -5.80 -6.14 8.38
C ILE A 46 -6.07 -5.81 9.85
N SER A 47 -5.20 -6.31 10.73
CA SER A 47 -5.25 -6.06 12.18
C SER A 47 -4.17 -5.08 12.63
N THR A 48 -3.09 -4.95 11.85
CA THR A 48 -1.94 -4.09 12.20
C THR A 48 -1.51 -3.25 11.01
N ILE A 49 -1.36 -1.95 11.23
CA ILE A 49 -0.78 -0.99 10.28
C ILE A 49 0.32 -0.24 11.01
N SER A 50 1.57 -0.40 10.58
CA SER A 50 2.70 0.32 11.18
C SER A 50 2.64 1.80 10.85
N GLU A 51 3.15 2.64 11.76
CA GLU A 51 3.32 4.06 11.51
C GLU A 51 4.19 4.30 10.26
N GLY A 52 3.78 5.26 9.43
CA GLY A 52 4.49 5.59 8.20
C GLY A 52 4.22 4.66 7.01
N THR A 53 3.35 3.65 7.13
CA THR A 53 2.95 2.74 6.02
C THR A 53 2.58 3.49 4.74
N PHE A 54 1.92 4.64 4.86
CA PHE A 54 1.42 5.43 3.74
C PHE A 54 2.25 6.69 3.44
N LYS A 55 3.44 6.86 4.04
CA LYS A 55 4.23 8.11 3.97
C LYS A 55 4.61 8.56 2.56
N ASP A 56 4.79 7.60 1.64
CA ASP A 56 5.20 7.89 0.25
C ASP A 56 3.99 8.05 -0.70
N LEU A 57 2.76 7.82 -0.22
CA LEU A 57 1.53 7.88 -1.02
C LEU A 57 0.99 9.32 -1.12
N ALA A 58 1.85 10.26 -1.49
CA ALA A 58 1.59 11.70 -1.39
C ALA A 58 0.44 12.21 -2.28
N ILE A 59 0.08 11.47 -3.34
CA ILE A 59 -0.97 11.86 -4.30
C ILE A 59 -2.17 10.89 -4.30
N LEU A 60 -2.28 10.04 -3.28
CA LEU A 60 -3.37 9.08 -3.16
C LEU A 60 -4.70 9.83 -3.08
N SER A 61 -5.61 9.50 -3.99
CA SER A 61 -6.91 10.16 -4.10
C SER A 61 -8.05 9.24 -3.65
N HIS A 62 -7.89 7.92 -3.77
CA HIS A 62 -8.90 6.93 -3.45
C HIS A 62 -8.27 5.74 -2.71
N MET A 63 -8.85 5.35 -1.56
CA MET A 63 -8.43 4.21 -0.73
C MET A 63 -9.61 3.34 -0.32
#